data_AF-A0A6N1YG96-F1
#
_entry.id   AF-A0A6N1YG96-F1
#
_cell.length_a   1.000
_cell.length_b   1.000
_cell.length_c   1.000
_cell.angle_alpha   90.00
_cell.angle_beta   90.00
_cell.angle_gamma   90.00
#
_symmetry.space_group_name_H-M   'P 1'
#
loop_
_entity.id
_entity.type
_entity.pdbx_description
1 polymer ?
#
loop_
_entity_poly.entity_id
_entity_poly.type
_entity_poly.pdbx_seq_one_letter_code
_entity_poly.pdbx_strand_id
1 'polypeptide(L)' 'MKTSLIIGIFTAALTVIPNISSANSDDNRYPAANFQPKVIYIDKEAAKAPAKIFGEKSVFDPKYPAANFVPKVIYP' A
#
# COMPACT_ATOMS: atom_id res chain seq x y z
N MET A 1 25.41 19.11 -46.71
CA MET A 1 25.53 17.92 -45.84
C MET A 1 25.43 18.21 -44.33
N LYS A 2 25.37 19.48 -43.88
CA LYS A 2 25.34 19.81 -42.44
C LYS A 2 23.93 19.82 -41.84
N THR A 3 22.90 20.07 -42.64
CA THR A 3 21.49 20.13 -42.22
C THR A 3 20.87 18.75 -41.95
N SER A 4 21.25 17.73 -42.73
CA SER A 4 20.78 16.34 -42.54
C SER A 4 21.34 15.69 -41.26
N LEU A 5 22.54 16.09 -40.83
CA LEU A 5 23.16 15.62 -39.58
C LEU A 5 22.41 16.17 -38.35
N ILE A 6 22.01 17.44 -38.38
CA ILE A 6 21.30 18.09 -37.27
C ILE A 6 19.91 17.49 -37.07
N ILE A 7 19.20 17.17 -38.15
CA ILE A 7 17.86 16.56 -38.09
C ILE A 7 17.94 15.12 -37.52
N GLY A 8 18.97 14.35 -37.88
CA GLY A 8 19.17 12.99 -37.36
C GLY A 8 19.50 12.93 -35.87
N ILE A 9 20.15 13.96 -35.31
CA ILE A 9 20.47 14.02 -33.87
C ILE A 9 19.21 14.38 -33.07
N PHE A 10 18.32 15.22 -33.62
CA PHE A 10 17.11 15.65 -32.92
C PHE A 10 16.08 14.53 -32.78
N THR A 11 16.02 13.59 -33.72
CA THR A 11 15.10 12.44 -33.66
C THR A 11 15.59 11.31 -32.75
N ALA A 12 16.90 11.17 -32.56
CA ALA A 12 17.47 10.16 -31.65
C ALA A 12 17.37 10.55 -30.16
N ALA A 13 17.31 11.84 -29.84
CA ALA A 13 17.20 12.31 -28.46
C ALA A 13 15.80 12.09 -27.84
N LEU A 14 14.75 12.02 -28.67
CA LEU A 14 13.37 11.91 -28.18
C LEU A 14 12.92 10.48 -27.87
N THR A 15 13.65 9.45 -28.35
CA THR A 15 13.28 8.03 -28.15
C THR A 15 13.98 7.36 -26.97
N VAL A 16 14.92 8.04 -26.29
CA VAL A 16 15.72 7.49 -25.18
C VAL A 16 15.29 8.08 -23.82
N ILE A 17 14.20 8.83 -23.76
CA ILE A 17 13.61 9.22 -22.47
C ILE A 17 12.67 8.08 -22.07
N PRO A 18 13.03 7.22 -21.10
CA PRO A 18 12.05 6.30 -20.54
C PRO A 18 10.89 7.15 -20.02
N ASN A 19 9.67 6.83 -20.44
CA ASN A 19 8.45 7.37 -19.85
C ASN A 19 8.36 6.86 -18.40
N ILE A 20 9.19 7.39 -17.51
CA ILE A 20 9.10 7.16 -16.07
C ILE A 20 7.90 8.01 -15.63
N SER A 21 6.72 7.45 -15.79
CA SER A 21 5.50 8.01 -15.20
C SER A 21 5.62 7.85 -13.69
N SER A 22 6.23 8.84 -13.05
CA SER A 22 6.25 8.97 -11.59
C SER A 22 5.03 9.79 -11.20
N ALA A 23 4.18 9.22 -10.37
CA ALA A 23 3.10 9.98 -9.76
C ALA A 23 3.75 11.05 -8.87
N ASN A 24 3.40 12.32 -9.09
CA ASN A 24 3.81 13.40 -8.21
C ASN A 24 3.30 13.08 -6.81
N SER A 25 4.21 13.12 -5.84
CA SER A 25 4.00 12.88 -4.41
C SER A 25 2.86 13.72 -3.81
N ASP A 26 2.56 14.87 -4.42
CA ASP A 26 1.57 15.84 -3.93
C ASP A 26 0.26 15.83 -4.75
N ASP A 27 0.12 14.93 -5.73
CA ASP A 27 -1.10 14.81 -6.53
C ASP A 27 -2.20 14.05 -5.76
N ASN A 28 -3.31 14.74 -5.49
CA ASN A 28 -4.46 14.19 -4.77
C ASN A 28 -5.11 12.97 -5.47
N ARG A 29 -4.86 12.75 -6.76
CA ARG A 29 -5.32 11.56 -7.49
C ARG A 29 -4.51 10.31 -7.13
N TYR A 30 -3.32 10.47 -6.57
CA TYR A 30 -2.40 9.39 -6.21
C TYR A 30 -2.00 9.49 -4.73
N PRO A 31 -2.94 9.37 -3.78
CA PRO A 31 -2.68 9.55 -2.35
C PRO A 31 -1.67 8.55 -1.77
N ALA A 32 -1.42 7.43 -2.48
CA ALA A 32 -0.44 6.42 -2.08
C ALA A 32 0.98 6.69 -2.63
N ALA A 33 1.21 7.78 -3.38
CA ALA A 33 2.52 8.06 -4.00
C ALA A 33 3.67 8.15 -2.99
N ASN A 34 3.38 8.57 -1.75
CA ASN A 34 4.33 8.65 -0.64
C ASN A 34 4.15 7.58 0.43
N PHE A 35 3.32 6.57 0.20
CA PHE A 35 3.04 5.58 1.24
C PHE A 35 4.31 4.77 1.56
N GLN A 36 4.77 4.89 2.81
CA GLN A 36 5.88 4.11 3.34
C GLN A 36 5.33 3.07 4.34
N PRO A 37 5.29 1.78 3.99
CA PRO A 37 4.83 0.76 4.92
C PRO A 37 5.83 0.63 6.08
N LYS A 38 5.30 0.59 7.31
CA LYS A 38 6.08 0.18 8.47
C LYS A 38 5.86 -1.31 8.70
N VAL A 39 6.92 -2.11 8.54
CA VAL A 39 6.88 -3.54 8.84
C VAL A 39 7.26 -3.75 10.30
N ILE A 40 6.39 -4.43 11.04
CA ILE A 40 6.66 -4.84 12.43
C ILE A 40 6.90 -6.35 12.42
N TYR A 41 8.06 -6.77 12.93
CA TYR A 41 8.42 -8.18 13.06
C TYR A 41 8.02 -8.69 14.44
N ILE A 42 7.40 -9.86 14.48
CA ILE A 42 7.03 -10.55 15.72
C ILE A 42 8.00 -11.72 15.90
N ASP A 43 8.51 -11.88 17.12
CA ASP A 43 9.36 -13.02 17.47
C ASP A 43 8.59 -14.36 17.34
N LYS A 44 9.29 -15.43 16.94
CA LYS A 44 8.67 -16.75 16.72
C LYS A 44 7.98 -17.30 17.97
N GLU A 45 8.52 -17.04 19.15
CA GLU A 45 7.91 -17.49 20.40
C GLU A 45 6.71 -16.62 20.78
N ALA A 46 6.76 -15.32 20.48
CA ALA A 46 5.61 -14.43 20.66
C ALA A 46 4.46 -14.77 19.69
N ALA A 47 4.75 -15.27 18.50
CA ALA A 47 3.76 -15.70 17.52
C ALA A 47 3.02 -17.00 17.89
N LYS A 48 3.59 -17.82 18.79
CA LYS A 48 2.94 -19.05 19.30
C LYS A 48 1.95 -18.78 20.43
N ALA A 49 2.04 -17.61 21.06
CA ALA A 49 1.08 -17.25 22.09
C ALA A 49 -0.30 -17.05 21.43
N PRO A 50 -1.37 -17.71 21.91
CA PRO A 50 -2.71 -17.38 21.43
C PRO A 50 -2.93 -15.90 21.72
N ALA A 51 -3.27 -15.13 20.69
CA ALA A 51 -3.67 -13.75 20.87
C ALA A 51 -4.86 -13.76 21.84
N LYS A 52 -4.63 -13.34 23.09
CA LYS A 52 -5.72 -13.08 24.03
C LYS A 52 -6.43 -11.85 23.49
N ILE A 53 -7.49 -12.09 22.73
CA ILE A 53 -8.44 -11.04 22.34
C ILE A 53 -9.15 -10.64 23.63
N PHE A 54 -8.55 -9.70 24.36
CA PHE A 54 -9.20 -8.95 25.43
C PHE A 54 -9.98 -7.80 24.81
N GLY A 55 -10.92 -8.12 23.92
CA GLY A 55 -11.99 -7.19 23.61
C GLY A 55 -12.93 -7.21 24.81
N GLU A 56 -13.05 -6.11 25.54
CA GLU A 56 -14.06 -5.96 26.57
C GLU A 56 -15.43 -6.21 25.92
N LYS A 57 -16.14 -7.26 26.36
CA LYS A 57 -17.50 -7.53 25.90
C LYS A 57 -18.38 -6.40 26.40
N SER A 58 -18.70 -5.47 25.51
CA SER A 58 -19.68 -4.44 25.80
C SER A 58 -21.10 -5.03 25.85
N VAL A 59 -22.00 -4.33 26.56
CA VAL A 59 -23.43 -4.65 26.58
C VAL A 59 -24.01 -4.46 25.17
N PHE A 60 -24.96 -5.31 24.78
CA PHE A 60 -25.61 -5.22 23.47
C PHE A 60 -26.22 -3.83 23.22
N ASP A 61 -25.80 -3.17 22.13
CA ASP A 61 -26.33 -1.90 21.64
C ASP A 61 -26.84 -2.09 20.20
N PRO A 62 -28.14 -1.83 19.92
CA PRO A 62 -28.69 -1.90 18.56
C PRO A 62 -27.97 -1.02 17.52
N LYS A 63 -27.36 0.10 17.95
CA LYS A 63 -26.58 0.98 17.09
C LYS A 63 -25.22 0.37 16.72
N TYR A 64 -24.72 -0.54 17.54
CA TYR A 64 -23.44 -1.24 17.35
C TYR A 64 -23.62 -2.75 17.58
N PRO A 65 -24.35 -3.44 16.68
CA PRO A 65 -24.75 -4.84 16.89
C PRO A 65 -23.55 -5.82 16.93
N ALA A 66 -22.37 -5.39 16.48
CA ALA A 66 -21.14 -6.18 16.53
C ALA A 66 -20.32 -5.99 17.81
N ALA A 67 -20.74 -5.13 18.74
CA ALA A 67 -19.94 -4.77 19.91
C ALA A 67 -19.76 -5.92 20.93
N ASN A 68 -20.53 -7.00 20.78
CA ASN A 68 -20.41 -8.25 21.53
C ASN A 68 -20.00 -9.45 20.66
N PHE A 69 -19.54 -9.21 19.42
CA PHE A 69 -19.13 -10.27 18.50
C PHE A 69 -17.89 -11.00 19.03
N VAL A 70 -17.96 -12.33 19.11
CA VAL A 70 -16.82 -13.20 19.43
C VAL A 70 -16.51 -14.04 18.21
N PRO A 71 -15.36 -13.84 17.54
CA PRO A 71 -15.00 -14.64 16.37
C PRO A 71 -14.79 -16.11 16.79
N LYS A 72 -15.47 -17.02 16.10
CA LYS A 72 -15.26 -18.47 16.23
C LYS A 72 -14.50 -18.97 15.01
N VAL A 73 -13.34 -19.56 15.22
CA VAL A 73 -12.58 -20.25 14.16
C VAL A 73 -13.21 -21.62 13.94
N ILE A 74 -13.61 -21.91 12.70
CA ILE A 74 -14.13 -23.22 12.28
C ILE A 74 -13.03 -23.87 11.43
N TYR A 75 -12.58 -25.06 11.80
CA TYR A 75 -11.62 -25.83 11.00
C TYR A 75 -12.37 -26.80 10.08
N PRO A 76 -12.01 -26.90 8.78
CA PRO A 76 -12.55 -27.89 7.84
C PRO A 76 -11.99 -29.29 8.08
#